data_AF-A0A0J6CV19-F1
#
_entry.id   AF-A0A0J6CV19-F1
#
_cell.length_a   1.000
_cell.length_b   1.000
_cell.length_c   1.000
_cell.angle_alpha   90.00
_cell.angle_beta   90.00
_cell.angle_gamma   90.00
#
_symmetry.space_group_name_H-M   'P 1'
#
loop_
_entity.id
_entity.type
_entity.pdbx_description
1 polymer ?
#
loop_
_entity_poly.entity_id
_entity_poly.type
_entity_poly.pdbx_seq_one_letter_code
_entity_poly.pdbx_strand_id
1 'polypeptide(L)'
;MKNTLGIVIALLLLITAGCGTAPLENQSATSTEANGEANEVDVQLTTYRPETGDTKVFTSNNETLFTEEIIDQDDQYVQRIITLGSMKTTQILKWSDENVTVVYEDESSGGDIASILDEFEAMEEVDTLVEQPSGGSDLEISKVDSLQVPFGSFENVLKVRKAAGEEGIIITTYYAESVGLIKQIHETTGENPQKEIAELSSIK
;
A
#
# COMPACT_ATOMS: atom_id res chain seq x y z
N MET A 1 32.99 6.65 -2.69
CA MET A 1 33.52 6.12 -1.42
C MET A 1 32.68 6.68 -0.30
N LYS A 2 32.32 5.82 0.67
CA LYS A 2 31.38 5.99 1.80
C LYS A 2 30.01 5.35 1.52
N ASN A 3 29.42 4.53 2.37
CA ASN A 3 29.90 3.60 3.40
C ASN A 3 28.61 2.82 3.77
N THR A 4 28.42 1.62 3.24
CA THR A 4 27.30 0.75 3.64
C THR A 4 27.61 0.18 5.02
N LEU A 5 27.02 0.78 6.06
CA LEU A 5 27.06 0.27 7.42
C LEU A 5 25.99 -0.81 7.55
N GLY A 6 26.36 -2.04 7.17
CA GLY A 6 25.56 -3.23 7.43
C GLY A 6 25.45 -3.48 8.93
N ILE A 7 24.21 -3.54 9.42
CA ILE A 7 23.91 -4.06 10.76
C ILE A 7 23.54 -5.53 10.60
N VAL A 8 24.54 -6.37 10.87
CA VAL A 8 24.37 -7.81 11.02
C VAL A 8 23.77 -8.07 12.40
N ILE A 9 22.47 -8.34 12.47
CA ILE A 9 21.86 -8.92 13.67
C ILE A 9 22.04 -10.44 13.57
N ALA A 10 23.12 -10.91 14.18
CA ALA A 10 23.29 -12.32 14.49
C ALA A 10 22.35 -12.68 15.65
N LEU A 11 21.27 -13.42 15.36
CA LEU A 11 20.48 -14.05 16.41
C LEU A 11 20.62 -15.58 16.37
N LEU A 12 21.04 -16.09 17.52
CA LEU A 12 21.44 -17.46 17.81
C LEU A 12 20.35 -18.49 17.48
N LEU A 13 20.80 -19.53 16.78
CA LEU A 13 20.18 -20.85 16.69
C LEU A 13 19.95 -21.48 18.07
N LEU A 14 18.70 -21.89 18.33
CA LEU A 14 18.41 -23.00 19.23
C LEU A 14 17.59 -24.04 18.47
N ILE A 15 18.27 -25.14 18.17
CA ILE A 15 17.77 -26.34 17.51
C ILE A 15 17.08 -27.19 18.57
N THR A 16 15.81 -27.57 18.38
CA THR A 16 15.30 -28.87 18.85
C THR A 16 14.33 -29.45 17.84
N ALA A 17 14.49 -30.76 17.66
CA ALA A 17 13.98 -31.58 16.57
C ALA A 17 12.47 -31.87 16.66
N GLY A 18 11.84 -31.97 15.48
CA GLY A 18 10.52 -32.55 15.29
C GLY A 18 10.46 -33.27 13.94
N CYS A 19 11.02 -34.47 13.89
CA CYS A 19 11.04 -35.35 12.73
C CYS A 19 9.62 -35.89 12.46
N GLY A 20 9.13 -35.75 11.22
CA GLY A 20 7.82 -36.26 10.80
C GLY A 20 7.75 -36.43 9.30
N THR A 21 8.46 -37.43 8.77
CA THR A 21 8.42 -37.84 7.36
C THR A 21 7.19 -38.73 7.10
N ALA A 22 6.37 -38.38 6.11
CA ALA A 22 5.52 -39.31 5.37
C ALA A 22 5.25 -38.77 3.95
N PRO A 23 5.02 -39.64 2.95
CA PRO A 23 5.62 -39.52 1.62
C PRO A 23 4.73 -38.87 0.54
N LEU A 24 5.43 -38.43 -0.51
CA LEU A 24 4.97 -37.90 -1.78
C LEU A 24 4.00 -38.85 -2.51
N GLU A 25 2.83 -38.34 -2.91
CA GLU A 25 2.07 -38.87 -4.05
C GLU A 25 2.09 -37.85 -5.20
N ASN A 26 2.68 -38.34 -6.29
CA ASN A 26 2.87 -37.70 -7.58
C ASN A 26 1.56 -37.78 -8.37
N GLN A 27 0.90 -36.65 -8.62
CA GLN A 27 -0.11 -36.55 -9.68
C GLN A 27 0.32 -35.49 -10.68
N SER A 28 0.82 -36.01 -11.80
CA SER A 28 0.97 -35.29 -13.05
C SER A 28 -0.40 -34.76 -13.48
N ALA A 29 -0.58 -33.43 -13.40
CA ALA A 29 -1.64 -32.73 -14.09
C ALA A 29 -0.97 -31.85 -15.15
N THR A 30 -1.24 -32.18 -16.40
CA THR A 30 -0.98 -31.37 -17.58
C THR A 30 -1.37 -29.92 -17.32
N SER A 31 -0.38 -29.04 -17.20
CA SER A 31 -0.57 -27.60 -17.22
C SER A 31 -1.00 -27.21 -18.62
N THR A 32 -2.30 -27.00 -18.82
CA THR A 32 -2.78 -26.14 -19.89
C THR A 32 -2.32 -24.73 -19.54
N GLU A 33 -1.29 -24.25 -20.23
CA GLU A 33 -0.90 -22.85 -20.24
C GLU A 33 -2.13 -22.05 -20.72
N ALA A 34 -2.84 -21.47 -19.76
CA ALA A 34 -3.74 -20.37 -20.04
C ALA A 34 -2.84 -19.21 -20.45
N ASN A 35 -2.68 -19.04 -21.76
CA ASN A 35 -2.21 -17.82 -22.39
C ASN A 35 -3.20 -16.70 -22.03
N GLY A 36 -3.01 -16.10 -20.86
CA GLY A 36 -3.73 -14.91 -20.45
C GLY A 36 -3.11 -13.73 -21.17
N GLU A 37 -3.79 -13.25 -22.20
CA GLU A 37 -3.62 -11.87 -22.66
C GLU A 37 -3.68 -10.97 -21.42
N ALA A 38 -2.64 -10.17 -21.21
CA ALA A 38 -2.68 -9.07 -20.27
C ALA A 38 -3.80 -8.13 -20.73
N ASN A 39 -4.98 -8.26 -20.14
CA ASN A 39 -6.03 -7.26 -20.33
C ASN A 39 -5.49 -5.97 -19.71
N GLU A 40 -5.14 -5.00 -20.54
CA GLU A 40 -4.86 -3.64 -20.11
C GLU A 40 -6.11 -3.14 -19.37
N VAL A 41 -6.01 -3.03 -18.04
CA VAL A 41 -7.07 -2.48 -17.23
C VAL A 41 -6.95 -0.96 -17.30
N ASP A 42 -7.68 -0.34 -18.22
CA ASP A 42 -7.82 1.11 -18.24
C ASP A 42 -8.66 1.57 -17.03
N VAL A 43 -8.02 2.28 -16.09
CA VAL A 43 -8.65 2.77 -14.86
C VAL A 43 -8.53 4.29 -14.79
N GLN A 44 -9.64 5.00 -14.64
CA GLN A 44 -9.63 6.43 -14.32
C GLN A 44 -9.28 6.61 -12.84
N LEU A 45 -7.98 6.74 -12.53
CA LEU A 45 -7.49 6.74 -11.15
C LEU A 45 -8.03 7.92 -10.33
N THR A 46 -8.43 9.04 -10.95
CA THR A 46 -9.00 10.19 -10.23
C THR A 46 -10.32 9.86 -9.53
N THR A 47 -11.06 8.84 -9.99
CA THR A 47 -12.30 8.38 -9.32
C THR A 47 -12.06 7.82 -7.91
N TYR A 48 -10.82 7.42 -7.60
CA TYR A 48 -10.41 6.89 -6.30
C TYR A 48 -9.81 7.96 -5.37
N ARG A 49 -9.82 9.25 -5.76
CA ARG A 49 -9.35 10.32 -4.88
C ARG A 49 -10.22 10.42 -3.63
N PRO A 50 -9.63 10.58 -2.43
CA PRO A 50 -10.39 10.72 -1.20
C PRO A 50 -10.97 12.13 -1.04
N GLU A 51 -12.04 12.25 -0.24
CA GLU A 51 -12.62 13.56 0.12
C GLU A 51 -11.81 14.29 1.21
N THR A 52 -11.80 15.62 1.17
CA THR A 52 -11.14 16.47 2.18
C THR A 52 -11.92 16.48 3.48
N GLY A 53 -11.21 16.47 4.61
CA GLY A 53 -11.76 16.51 5.96
C GLY A 53 -11.98 15.12 6.56
N ASP A 54 -11.90 14.06 5.76
CA ASP A 54 -12.03 12.69 6.24
C ASP A 54 -10.83 12.30 7.10
N THR A 55 -11.11 11.85 8.33
CA THR A 55 -10.15 11.11 9.15
C THR A 55 -10.48 9.62 9.15
N LYS A 56 -9.66 8.83 8.45
CA LYS A 56 -9.78 7.39 8.33
C LYS A 56 -8.95 6.66 9.39
N VAL A 57 -9.52 5.63 10.00
CA VAL A 57 -8.84 4.79 11.01
C VAL A 57 -8.68 3.38 10.49
N PHE A 58 -7.43 2.90 10.45
CA PHE A 58 -7.08 1.57 9.98
C PHE A 58 -6.69 0.66 11.15
N THR A 59 -7.30 -0.51 11.21
CA THR A 59 -7.11 -1.45 12.33
C THR A 59 -6.66 -2.82 11.87
N SER A 60 -6.00 -3.55 12.76
CA SER A 60 -5.71 -4.98 12.67
C SER A 60 -6.07 -5.63 14.00
N ASN A 61 -6.82 -6.73 13.98
CA ASN A 61 -7.24 -7.41 15.22
C ASN A 61 -7.86 -6.47 16.27
N ASN A 62 -8.63 -5.47 15.81
CA ASN A 62 -9.28 -4.42 16.61
C ASN A 62 -8.31 -3.43 17.30
N GLU A 63 -7.02 -3.48 16.98
CA GLU A 63 -6.04 -2.48 17.39
C GLU A 63 -5.82 -1.46 16.26
N THR A 64 -5.71 -0.18 16.60
CA THR A 64 -5.41 0.86 15.61
C THR A 64 -3.96 0.74 15.18
N LEU A 65 -3.74 0.58 13.87
CA LEU A 65 -2.40 0.62 13.28
C LEU A 65 -2.02 2.05 12.94
N PHE A 66 -2.83 2.73 12.13
CA PHE A 66 -2.59 4.12 11.75
C PHE A 66 -3.89 4.85 11.43
N THR A 67 -3.81 6.18 11.34
CA THR A 67 -4.86 7.02 10.78
C THR A 67 -4.36 7.77 9.55
N GLU A 68 -5.28 8.05 8.63
CA GLU A 68 -5.04 8.93 7.48
C GLU A 68 -6.05 10.08 7.54
N GLU A 69 -5.57 11.31 7.54
CA GLU A 69 -6.39 12.52 7.49
C GLU A 69 -6.14 13.25 6.18
N ILE A 70 -7.18 13.57 5.42
CA ILE A 70 -7.08 14.38 4.20
C ILE A 70 -7.27 15.85 4.56
N ILE A 71 -6.18 16.61 4.53
CA ILE A 71 -6.14 17.98 5.06
C ILE A 71 -6.67 18.97 4.03
N ASP A 72 -6.24 18.81 2.78
CA ASP A 72 -6.59 19.71 1.69
C ASP A 72 -6.37 19.04 0.34
N GLN A 73 -6.97 19.59 -0.70
CA GLN A 73 -6.73 19.16 -2.07
C GLN A 73 -7.08 20.25 -3.09
N ASP A 74 -6.40 20.23 -4.22
CA ASP A 74 -6.72 21.01 -5.42
C ASP A 74 -6.96 20.10 -6.63
N ASP A 75 -6.89 20.61 -7.86
CA ASP A 75 -7.09 19.81 -9.06
C ASP A 75 -5.96 18.78 -9.31
N GLN A 76 -4.76 19.00 -8.79
CA GLN A 76 -3.58 18.17 -9.04
C GLN A 76 -3.12 17.37 -7.81
N TYR A 77 -3.29 17.94 -6.62
CA TYR A 77 -2.65 17.49 -5.40
C TYR A 77 -3.65 17.14 -4.30
N VAL A 78 -3.30 16.14 -3.50
CA VAL A 78 -3.97 15.76 -2.26
C VAL A 78 -2.95 15.83 -1.13
N GLN A 79 -3.19 16.65 -0.12
CA GLN A 79 -2.39 16.66 1.10
C GLN A 79 -3.02 15.76 2.15
N ARG A 80 -2.23 14.84 2.70
CA ARG A 80 -2.65 13.96 3.79
C ARG A 80 -1.65 13.94 4.94
N ILE A 81 -2.16 13.60 6.12
CA ILE A 81 -1.35 13.25 7.29
C ILE A 81 -1.58 11.78 7.61
N ILE A 82 -0.49 11.00 7.68
CA ILE A 82 -0.50 9.63 8.19
C ILE A 82 0.03 9.68 9.63
N THR A 83 -0.73 9.13 10.57
CA THR A 83 -0.29 9.02 11.98
C THR A 83 -0.10 7.55 12.35
N LEU A 84 1.14 7.18 12.67
CA LEU A 84 1.53 5.85 13.16
C LEU A 84 2.06 5.98 14.59
N GLY A 85 1.27 5.54 15.57
CA GLY A 85 1.60 5.76 16.98
C GLY A 85 1.71 7.25 17.32
N SER A 86 2.91 7.71 17.66
CA SER A 86 3.19 9.14 17.93
C SER A 86 3.84 9.89 16.76
N MET A 87 4.13 9.19 15.66
CA MET A 87 4.77 9.78 14.48
C MET A 87 3.69 10.29 13.53
N LYS A 88 3.90 11.50 12.99
CA LYS A 88 3.07 12.08 11.94
C LYS A 88 3.92 12.30 10.69
N THR A 89 3.41 11.85 9.55
CA THR A 89 4.02 12.05 8.25
C THR A 89 3.07 12.85 7.38
N THR A 90 3.51 14.01 6.92
CA THR A 90 2.79 14.79 5.91
C THR A 90 3.19 14.28 4.55
N GLN A 91 2.21 14.04 3.68
CA GLN A 91 2.46 13.74 2.28
C GLN A 91 1.62 14.63 1.38
N ILE A 92 2.20 15.02 0.24
CA ILE A 92 1.44 15.56 -0.88
C ILE A 92 1.54 14.55 -2.01
N LEU A 93 0.37 14.13 -2.49
CA LEU A 93 0.23 13.21 -3.60
C LEU A 93 -0.16 13.98 -4.84
N LYS A 94 0.56 13.79 -5.93
CA LYS A 94 0.06 14.16 -7.26
C LYS A 94 -0.84 13.03 -7.74
N TRP A 95 -2.11 13.35 -8.01
CA TRP A 95 -3.11 12.34 -8.35
C TRP A 95 -3.75 12.66 -9.70
N SER A 96 -3.39 11.87 -10.71
CA SER A 96 -3.92 11.97 -12.07
C SER A 96 -4.66 10.69 -12.46
N ASP A 97 -5.20 10.60 -13.67
CA ASP A 97 -5.77 9.36 -14.19
C ASP A 97 -4.70 8.30 -14.53
N GLU A 98 -3.46 8.74 -14.76
CA GLU A 98 -2.36 7.87 -15.17
C GLU A 98 -1.56 7.31 -13.99
N ASN A 99 -1.39 8.10 -12.93
CA ASN A 99 -0.61 7.71 -11.76
C ASN A 99 -1.00 8.46 -10.48
N VAL A 100 -0.60 7.86 -9.37
CA VAL A 100 -0.63 8.43 -8.03
C VAL A 100 0.78 8.38 -7.47
N THR A 101 1.41 9.54 -7.31
CA THR A 101 2.80 9.67 -6.84
C THR A 101 2.86 10.54 -5.59
N VAL A 102 3.72 10.17 -4.64
CA VAL A 102 4.11 11.02 -3.52
C VAL A 102 5.17 11.99 -4.05
N VAL A 103 4.90 13.29 -3.97
CA VAL A 103 5.79 14.36 -4.46
C VAL A 103 6.36 15.23 -3.34
N TYR A 104 5.94 14.95 -2.11
CA TYR A 104 6.47 15.54 -0.89
C TYR A 104 6.19 14.60 0.28
N GLU A 105 7.19 14.44 1.14
CA GLU A 105 7.08 13.69 2.39
C GLU A 105 7.91 14.40 3.47
N ASP A 106 7.30 14.64 4.63
CA ASP A 106 8.00 15.19 5.80
C ASP A 106 7.54 14.49 7.08
N GLU A 107 8.50 13.92 7.81
CA GLU A 107 8.28 13.28 9.09
C GLU A 107 8.43 14.30 10.22
N SER A 108 7.34 14.59 10.92
CA SER A 108 7.36 15.52 12.05
C SER A 108 7.00 14.82 13.36
N SER A 109 7.66 15.24 14.44
CA SER A 109 7.35 14.82 15.80
C SER A 109 6.36 15.79 16.46
N GLY A 110 5.16 15.89 15.89
CA GLY A 110 4.02 16.60 16.47
C GLY A 110 3.78 18.03 15.95
N GLY A 111 2.57 18.54 16.22
CA GLY A 111 2.04 19.80 15.69
C GLY A 111 0.75 19.61 14.89
N ASP A 112 -0.02 20.68 14.75
CA ASP A 112 -1.08 20.79 13.75
C ASP A 112 -0.41 21.17 12.43
N ILE A 113 -0.65 20.38 11.38
CA ILE A 113 -0.07 20.63 10.07
C ILE A 113 -1.18 21.21 9.20
N ALA A 114 -1.10 22.51 8.98
CA ALA A 114 -2.02 23.21 8.08
C ALA A 114 -1.78 22.79 6.63
N SER A 115 -2.74 23.12 5.75
CA SER A 115 -2.51 23.04 4.31
C SER A 115 -1.29 23.88 3.92
N ILE A 116 -0.48 23.33 3.02
CA ILE A 116 0.64 24.02 2.38
C ILE A 116 0.46 24.09 0.85
N LEU A 117 -0.72 23.73 0.32
CA LEU A 117 -0.96 23.60 -1.12
C LEU A 117 -0.96 24.94 -1.87
N ASP A 118 -1.39 26.05 -1.24
CA ASP A 118 -1.47 27.37 -1.90
C ASP A 118 -0.14 27.85 -2.54
N GLU A 119 0.99 27.43 -1.96
CA GLU A 119 2.34 27.80 -2.43
C GLU A 119 3.18 26.57 -2.82
N PHE A 120 2.55 25.39 -2.93
CA PHE A 120 3.28 24.16 -3.17
C PHE A 120 3.69 24.02 -4.64
N GLU A 121 4.98 23.78 -4.85
CA GLU A 121 5.52 23.35 -6.14
C GLU A 121 6.34 22.07 -5.92
N ALA A 122 5.98 21.00 -6.63
CA ALA A 122 6.70 19.73 -6.55
C ALA A 122 8.13 19.87 -7.14
N MET A 123 9.13 19.41 -6.38
CA MET A 123 10.53 19.42 -6.83
C MET A 123 10.94 18.09 -7.46
N GLU A 124 10.55 16.98 -6.85
CA GLU A 124 10.85 15.62 -7.32
C GLU A 124 9.78 14.63 -6.84
N GLU A 125 9.73 13.46 -7.48
CA GLU A 125 8.90 12.35 -7.04
C GLU A 125 9.63 11.56 -5.95
N VAL A 126 8.95 11.32 -4.83
CA VAL A 126 9.45 10.55 -3.68
C VAL A 126 9.14 9.06 -3.86
N ASP A 127 7.90 8.74 -4.23
CA ASP A 127 7.47 7.36 -4.50
C ASP A 127 6.30 7.30 -5.48
N THR A 128 6.15 6.19 -6.20
CA THR A 128 5.00 5.88 -7.04
C THR A 128 4.13 4.84 -6.35
N LEU A 129 2.89 5.22 -6.01
CA LEU A 129 1.94 4.35 -5.32
C LEU A 129 1.11 3.52 -6.30
N VAL A 130 0.71 4.14 -7.41
CA VAL A 130 -0.11 3.55 -8.47
C VAL A 130 0.35 4.12 -9.81
N GLU A 131 0.48 3.27 -10.83
CA GLU A 131 0.83 3.67 -12.18
C GLU A 131 0.10 2.76 -13.17
N GLN A 132 -0.58 3.35 -14.16
CA GLN A 132 -1.19 2.56 -15.24
C GLN A 132 -0.15 1.61 -15.85
N PRO A 133 -0.54 0.37 -16.20
CA PRO A 133 0.40 -0.59 -16.79
C PRO A 133 1.03 -0.01 -18.07
N SER A 134 2.28 0.40 -17.96
CA SER A 134 3.16 0.63 -19.10
C SER A 134 4.27 -0.40 -19.01
N GLY A 135 4.59 -1.08 -20.11
CA GLY A 135 5.47 -2.25 -20.08
C GLY A 135 6.80 -1.97 -19.35
N GLY A 136 6.99 -2.57 -18.17
CA GLY A 136 8.18 -2.39 -17.33
C GLY A 136 7.95 -2.00 -15.86
N SER A 137 6.71 -1.77 -15.43
CA SER A 137 6.41 -1.44 -14.02
C SER A 137 6.40 -2.68 -13.10
N ASP A 138 6.93 -2.55 -11.88
CA ASP A 138 6.83 -3.55 -10.80
C ASP A 138 5.45 -3.55 -10.11
N LEU A 139 4.52 -2.76 -10.64
CA LEU A 139 3.15 -2.60 -10.16
C LEU A 139 2.18 -3.49 -10.95
N GLU A 140 1.38 -4.26 -10.22
CA GLU A 140 0.25 -5.00 -10.76
C GLU A 140 -1.06 -4.31 -10.35
N ILE A 141 -1.84 -3.87 -11.33
CA ILE A 141 -3.15 -3.26 -11.13
C ILE A 141 -4.26 -4.22 -11.58
N SER A 142 -5.31 -4.32 -10.77
CA SER A 142 -6.52 -5.10 -11.09
C SER A 142 -7.75 -4.50 -10.41
N LYS A 143 -8.95 -4.88 -10.88
CA LYS A 143 -10.21 -4.56 -10.22
C LYS A 143 -10.72 -5.74 -9.41
N VAL A 144 -11.37 -5.43 -8.29
CA VAL A 144 -12.09 -6.37 -7.43
C VAL A 144 -13.53 -5.91 -7.37
N ASP A 145 -14.47 -6.78 -7.80
CA ASP A 145 -15.89 -6.42 -7.91
C ASP A 145 -16.47 -5.89 -6.60
N SER A 146 -16.12 -6.53 -5.48
CA SER A 146 -16.53 -6.09 -4.14
C SER A 146 -15.52 -6.50 -3.07
N LEU A 147 -15.35 -5.65 -2.06
CA LEU A 147 -14.51 -5.94 -0.89
C LEU A 147 -15.21 -5.50 0.40
N GLN A 148 -15.33 -6.41 1.35
CA GLN A 148 -15.79 -6.12 2.71
C GLN A 148 -14.60 -5.79 3.62
N VAL A 149 -14.71 -4.71 4.38
CA VAL A 149 -13.82 -4.32 5.49
C VAL A 149 -14.67 -4.02 6.73
N PRO A 150 -14.08 -3.79 7.92
CA PRO A 150 -14.85 -3.50 9.14
C PRO A 150 -15.79 -2.30 9.03
N PHE A 151 -15.41 -1.26 8.28
CA PHE A 151 -16.27 -0.08 8.04
C PHE A 151 -17.51 -0.40 7.19
N GLY A 152 -17.40 -1.28 6.20
CA GLY A 152 -18.47 -1.55 5.24
C GLY A 152 -18.02 -2.36 4.03
N SER A 153 -18.91 -2.49 3.05
CA SER A 153 -18.62 -3.12 1.75
C SER A 153 -18.45 -2.05 0.68
N PHE A 154 -17.47 -2.23 -0.18
CA PHE A 154 -17.19 -1.37 -1.33
C PHE A 154 -17.30 -2.17 -2.63
N GLU A 155 -17.77 -1.53 -3.69
CA GLU A 155 -17.82 -2.09 -5.05
C GLU A 155 -16.72 -1.46 -5.92
N ASN A 156 -16.39 -2.10 -7.05
CA ASN A 156 -15.44 -1.59 -8.05
C ASN A 156 -14.07 -1.19 -7.45
N VAL A 157 -13.56 -2.00 -6.54
CA VAL A 157 -12.34 -1.71 -5.77
C VAL A 157 -11.10 -1.85 -6.64
N LEU A 158 -10.25 -0.83 -6.63
CA LEU A 158 -8.94 -0.89 -7.28
C LEU A 158 -7.97 -1.64 -6.36
N LYS A 159 -7.31 -2.67 -6.87
CA LYS A 159 -6.25 -3.40 -6.18
C LYS A 159 -4.92 -3.12 -6.87
N VAL A 160 -3.94 -2.70 -6.08
CA VAL A 160 -2.58 -2.43 -6.53
C VAL A 160 -1.62 -3.29 -5.71
N ARG A 161 -0.78 -4.07 -6.38
CA ARG A 161 0.24 -4.90 -5.74
C ARG A 161 1.62 -4.45 -6.22
N LYS A 162 2.50 -4.14 -5.26
CA LYS A 162 3.86 -3.62 -5.47
C LYS A 162 4.85 -4.54 -4.78
N ALA A 163 5.92 -4.94 -5.46
CA ALA A 163 7.09 -5.47 -4.79
C ALA A 163 7.90 -4.28 -4.21
N ALA A 164 8.21 -4.33 -2.91
CA ALA A 164 8.93 -3.27 -2.22
C ALA A 164 10.32 -3.77 -1.78
N GLY A 165 11.35 -3.03 -2.20
CA GLY A 165 12.76 -3.32 -1.86
C GLY A 165 13.29 -4.63 -2.45
N GLU A 166 14.50 -5.01 -2.04
CA GLU A 166 15.17 -6.24 -2.49
C GLU A 166 14.76 -7.49 -1.67
N GLU A 167 14.09 -7.30 -0.54
CA GLU A 167 13.87 -8.33 0.50
C GLU A 167 12.54 -9.09 0.38
N GLY A 168 11.95 -9.13 -0.82
CA GLY A 168 10.73 -9.91 -1.06
C GLY A 168 9.51 -9.42 -0.27
N ILE A 169 9.41 -8.11 -0.03
CA ILE A 169 8.23 -7.50 0.57
C ILE A 169 7.21 -7.24 -0.54
N ILE A 170 5.96 -7.60 -0.31
CA ILE A 170 4.83 -7.32 -1.20
C ILE A 170 3.86 -6.44 -0.44
N ILE A 171 3.57 -5.27 -1.00
CA ILE A 171 2.53 -4.38 -0.49
C ILE A 171 1.33 -4.49 -1.44
N THR A 172 0.19 -4.90 -0.90
CA THR A 172 -1.08 -4.89 -1.63
C THR A 172 -2.02 -3.85 -1.04
N THR A 173 -2.41 -2.88 -1.84
CA THR A 173 -3.24 -1.75 -1.44
C THR A 173 -4.56 -1.81 -2.19
N TYR A 174 -5.65 -1.49 -1.50
CA TYR A 174 -7.00 -1.47 -2.07
C TYR A 174 -7.60 -0.07 -1.90
N TYR A 175 -8.16 0.46 -2.98
CA TYR A 175 -8.79 1.77 -3.01
C TYR A 175 -10.26 1.65 -3.43
N ALA A 176 -11.13 2.42 -2.79
CA ALA A 176 -12.53 2.58 -3.19
C ALA A 176 -12.77 3.99 -3.75
N GLU A 177 -13.75 4.08 -4.66
CA GLU A 177 -14.15 5.34 -5.29
C GLU A 177 -14.53 6.38 -4.21
N SER A 178 -14.06 7.61 -4.39
CA SER A 178 -14.25 8.75 -3.46
C SER A 178 -13.75 8.57 -2.01
N VAL A 179 -13.26 7.39 -1.63
CA VAL A 179 -12.76 7.10 -0.26
C VAL A 179 -11.24 7.02 -0.21
N GLY A 180 -10.61 6.65 -1.32
CA GLY A 180 -9.19 6.35 -1.38
C GLY A 180 -8.88 5.03 -0.68
N LEU A 181 -7.84 5.02 0.14
CA LEU A 181 -7.34 3.80 0.78
C LEU A 181 -8.41 3.17 1.69
N ILE A 182 -8.71 1.88 1.48
CA ILE A 182 -9.63 1.11 2.33
C ILE A 182 -8.99 -0.12 2.98
N LYS A 183 -7.90 -0.64 2.41
CA LYS A 183 -7.15 -1.78 2.96
C LYS A 183 -5.73 -1.79 2.46
N GLN A 184 -4.81 -2.19 3.32
CA GLN A 184 -3.41 -2.44 2.98
C GLN A 184 -2.96 -3.78 3.57
N ILE A 185 -2.13 -4.50 2.83
CA ILE A 185 -1.52 -5.76 3.26
C ILE A 185 -0.02 -5.65 3.02
N HIS A 186 0.77 -5.90 4.06
CA HIS A 186 2.22 -6.05 3.98
C HIS A 186 2.57 -7.52 4.17
N GLU A 187 3.21 -8.12 3.18
CA GLU A 187 3.63 -9.52 3.18
C GLU A 187 5.14 -9.60 3.00
N THR A 188 5.85 -10.24 3.94
CA THR A 188 7.25 -10.60 3.74
C THR A 188 7.34 -12.02 3.18
N THR A 189 8.13 -12.21 2.14
CA THR A 189 8.40 -13.54 1.55
C THR A 189 9.80 -14.00 1.96
N GLY A 190 9.95 -15.27 2.34
CA GLY A 190 11.23 -15.80 2.82
C GLY A 190 11.07 -16.90 3.87
N GLU A 191 12.10 -17.11 4.68
CA GLU A 191 12.15 -18.20 5.68
C GLU A 191 11.11 -18.05 6.81
N ASN A 192 10.70 -16.81 7.12
CA ASN A 192 9.69 -16.50 8.14
C ASN A 192 8.66 -15.52 7.58
N PRO A 193 7.69 -15.98 6.76
CA PRO A 193 6.72 -15.09 6.15
C PRO A 193 5.83 -14.45 7.22
N GLN A 194 5.71 -13.13 7.17
CA GLN A 194 4.82 -12.35 8.02
C GLN A 194 3.79 -11.65 7.15
N LYS A 195 2.60 -11.45 7.72
CA LYS A 195 1.50 -10.75 7.08
C LYS A 195 0.85 -9.81 8.08
N GLU A 196 0.89 -8.52 7.76
CA GLU A 196 0.14 -7.49 8.47
C GLU A 196 -0.97 -6.97 7.56
N ILE A 197 -2.18 -6.83 8.11
CA ILE A 197 -3.35 -6.35 7.39
C ILE A 197 -3.88 -5.12 8.13
N ALA A 198 -3.99 -4.00 7.42
CA ALA A 198 -4.65 -2.81 7.90
C ALA A 198 -5.97 -2.62 7.15
N GLU A 199 -7.10 -2.57 7.85
CA GLU A 199 -8.42 -2.41 7.23
C GLU A 199 -9.14 -1.18 7.77
N LEU A 200 -9.82 -0.46 6.88
CA LEU A 200 -10.64 0.69 7.24
C LEU A 200 -11.75 0.26 8.20
N SER A 201 -11.80 0.93 9.35
CA SER A 201 -12.76 0.64 10.43
C SER A 201 -13.70 1.81 10.73
N SER A 202 -13.28 3.04 10.45
CA SER A 202 -14.04 4.25 10.70
C SER A 202 -13.58 5.37 9.77
N ILE A 203 -14.52 6.22 9.38
CA ILE A 203 -14.30 7.56 8.82
C ILE A 203 -14.96 8.54 9.80
N LYS A 204 -14.32 9.67 10.10
CA LYS A 204 -14.81 10.71 10.99
C LYS A 204 -14.75 12.06 10.32
#